data_AF-A0A813LC18-F1
#
_entry.id   AF-A0A813LC18-F1
#
_cell.length_a   1.000
_cell.length_b   1.000
_cell.length_c   1.000
_cell.angle_alpha   90.00
_cell.angle_beta   90.00
_cell.angle_gamma   90.00
#
_symmetry.space_group_name_H-M   'P 1'
#
loop_
_entity.id
_entity.type
_entity.pdbx_description
1 polymer ?
#
loop_
_entity_poly.entity_id
_entity_poly.type
_entity_poly.pdbx_seq_one_letter_code
_entity_poly.pdbx_strand_id
1 'polypeptide(L)'
;MMGDDWQTVGSTPSAETSVLTWLESKGLGKHAEKIIEVTDAESVDDFKLLDAAMLEDVIKSAELKLVSAQKFRLAVSELSADGAQADGTFSTDGAQADGHMPTLSSELPIKASSECVAICIDRSGSMGSPIAEVTLNVVRGETKNSVSERTRMEAVKAMFYAFRDRVESLGQGHELGLIQFDNQIEELLDLTPRLDQFERIVDDMQKRGQTAIYSAVAQAAEMLEQRFQADSTIDLRILVLTDGQNNTGMSPEAALEAVNRIGAVVDAIIVGDTPDADLRRIVSATGGECYQINSLGEGFELLEAEGVVSLRARRGGEEKPPFQQRPPVNFSSLAEKSITKVSAVQRAPLLSQTFASKTVVDVTSMGGASGKSASLGAPSLKRVLLELKQVAERSAAIWLHSGEGIHIFPAQDSINFWRVLIEGPPDSPFEGGIFALNVLIPDNYPFRPPQITFETPIYHCNVSDSGKVCLDMLQDKWAPSLSVPKCLEAILFLMKNPDTDNSLRQWIAELTLAHQNSNGADTRYYEKATESTRKDASFSVADWKQKWGC
;
A
#
# COMPACT_ATOMS: atom_id res chain seq x y z
N MET A 1 -2.33 -5.92 -61.22
CA MET A 1 -3.05 -7.05 -61.84
C MET A 1 -3.21 -8.10 -60.76
N MET A 2 -4.47 -8.49 -60.48
CA MET A 2 -4.95 -9.77 -59.91
C MET A 2 -4.32 -10.20 -58.56
N GLY A 3 -5.06 -10.50 -57.49
CA GLY A 3 -6.44 -10.98 -57.36
C GLY A 3 -6.42 -12.25 -56.50
N ASP A 4 -7.16 -12.23 -55.40
CA ASP A 4 -7.76 -13.31 -54.58
C ASP A 4 -6.95 -14.56 -54.18
N ASP A 5 -6.93 -14.84 -52.86
CA ASP A 5 -7.61 -16.02 -52.31
C ASP A 5 -7.59 -16.02 -50.77
N TRP A 6 -8.69 -15.59 -50.16
CA TRP A 6 -9.10 -16.00 -48.81
C TRP A 6 -10.59 -16.31 -48.83
N GLN A 7 -10.94 -17.58 -48.98
CA GLN A 7 -12.26 -18.11 -48.61
C GLN A 7 -12.10 -19.31 -47.66
N THR A 8 -12.50 -19.07 -46.41
CA THR A 8 -13.37 -19.89 -45.55
C THR A 8 -13.31 -21.41 -45.63
N VAL A 9 -12.95 -22.04 -44.50
CA VAL A 9 -13.64 -23.23 -43.97
C VAL A 9 -13.99 -22.99 -42.50
N GLY A 10 -15.26 -23.15 -42.18
CA GLY A 10 -15.92 -22.58 -41.00
C GLY A 10 -15.79 -23.36 -39.70
N SER A 11 -15.94 -22.59 -38.62
CA SER A 11 -16.66 -22.97 -37.41
C SER A 11 -17.41 -21.71 -36.99
N THR A 12 -18.74 -21.74 -37.04
CA THR A 12 -19.62 -20.61 -36.68
C THR A 12 -19.36 -20.20 -35.23
N PRO A 13 -19.01 -18.95 -34.93
CA PRO A 13 -19.11 -18.43 -33.57
C PRO A 13 -20.59 -18.21 -33.27
N SER A 14 -21.09 -18.79 -32.18
CA SER A 14 -22.37 -18.35 -31.60
C SER A 14 -22.24 -16.85 -31.33
N ALA A 15 -23.15 -16.05 -31.88
CA ALA A 15 -23.16 -14.61 -31.66
C ALA A 15 -23.21 -14.32 -30.15
N GLU A 16 -22.11 -13.86 -29.56
CA GLU A 16 -22.12 -13.30 -28.22
C GLU A 16 -23.09 -12.12 -28.22
N THR A 17 -24.21 -12.28 -27.52
CA THR A 17 -25.21 -11.23 -27.44
C THR A 17 -24.69 -10.19 -26.46
N SER A 18 -24.33 -9.00 -26.95
CA SER A 18 -23.95 -7.87 -26.10
C SER A 18 -25.01 -7.63 -25.02
N VAL A 19 -24.56 -7.28 -23.81
CA VAL A 19 -25.42 -7.00 -22.64
C VAL A 19 -26.53 -6.00 -23.00
N LEU A 20 -26.19 -4.98 -23.79
CA LEU A 20 -27.14 -3.97 -24.28
C LEU A 20 -28.26 -4.62 -25.10
N THR A 21 -27.90 -5.40 -26.11
CA THR A 21 -28.84 -6.08 -27.02
C THR A 21 -29.71 -7.09 -26.28
N TRP A 22 -29.15 -7.76 -25.27
CA TRP A 22 -29.90 -8.66 -24.41
C TRP A 22 -30.92 -7.90 -23.55
N LEU A 23 -30.53 -6.81 -22.88
CA LEU A 23 -31.44 -5.98 -22.09
C LEU A 23 -32.54 -5.34 -22.96
N GLU A 24 -32.20 -4.91 -24.18
CA GLU A 24 -33.17 -4.44 -25.17
C GLU A 24 -34.20 -5.51 -25.55
N SER A 25 -33.74 -6.75 -25.78
CA SER A 25 -34.62 -7.89 -26.08
C SER A 25 -35.61 -8.21 -24.94
N LYS A 26 -35.25 -7.89 -23.69
CA LYS A 26 -36.09 -8.02 -22.50
C LYS A 26 -36.97 -6.79 -22.23
N GLY A 27 -36.96 -5.82 -23.15
CA GLY A 27 -37.77 -4.61 -23.06
C GLY A 27 -37.28 -3.62 -22.01
N LEU A 28 -35.98 -3.66 -21.68
CA LEU A 28 -35.28 -2.78 -20.74
C LEU A 28 -34.40 -1.73 -21.45
N GLY A 29 -34.48 -1.59 -22.78
CA GLY A 29 -33.59 -0.71 -23.55
C GLY A 29 -33.47 0.73 -23.02
N LYS A 30 -34.57 1.33 -22.53
CA LYS A 30 -34.56 2.69 -21.94
C LYS A 30 -33.77 2.81 -20.62
N HIS A 31 -33.41 1.69 -20.02
CA HIS A 31 -32.66 1.62 -18.76
C HIS A 31 -31.42 0.74 -18.89
N ALA A 32 -31.11 0.23 -20.09
CA ALA A 32 -30.01 -0.68 -20.31
C ALA A 32 -28.68 -0.03 -19.92
N GLU A 33 -28.45 1.22 -20.33
CA GLU A 33 -27.27 1.99 -19.96
C GLU A 33 -27.13 2.17 -18.44
N LYS A 34 -28.20 2.55 -17.73
CA LYS A 34 -28.17 2.69 -16.26
C LYS A 34 -27.96 1.37 -15.53
N ILE A 35 -28.54 0.27 -16.03
CA ILE A 35 -28.33 -1.05 -15.44
C ILE A 35 -26.86 -1.45 -15.62
N ILE A 36 -26.33 -1.29 -16.83
CA ILE A 36 -24.92 -1.56 -17.14
C ILE A 36 -24.01 -0.68 -16.30
N GLU A 37 -24.31 0.61 -16.13
CA GLU A 37 -23.54 1.56 -15.31
C GLU A 37 -23.52 1.16 -13.82
N VAL A 38 -24.67 0.75 -13.28
CA VAL A 38 -24.79 0.37 -11.85
C VAL A 38 -24.14 -0.98 -11.58
N THR A 39 -24.22 -1.92 -12.53
CA THR A 39 -23.66 -3.25 -12.35
C THR A 39 -22.23 -3.37 -12.84
N ASP A 40 -21.80 -2.55 -13.80
CA ASP A 40 -20.59 -2.71 -14.61
C ASP A 40 -20.50 -4.11 -15.25
N ALA A 41 -21.59 -4.55 -15.88
CA ALA A 41 -21.70 -5.88 -16.47
C ALA A 41 -21.17 -5.86 -17.91
N GLU A 42 -20.15 -6.67 -18.19
CA GLU A 42 -19.53 -6.80 -19.51
C GLU A 42 -20.14 -7.95 -20.32
N SER A 43 -20.71 -8.95 -19.62
CA SER A 43 -21.37 -10.11 -20.20
C SER A 43 -22.75 -10.37 -19.58
N VAL A 44 -23.63 -11.07 -20.31
CA VAL A 44 -24.95 -11.46 -19.79
C VAL A 44 -24.82 -12.40 -18.59
N ASP A 45 -23.72 -13.14 -18.52
CA ASP A 45 -23.45 -14.08 -17.44
C ASP A 45 -23.10 -13.40 -16.11
N ASP A 46 -22.63 -12.15 -16.12
CA ASP A 46 -22.37 -11.38 -14.89
C ASP A 46 -23.64 -11.22 -14.05
N PHE A 47 -24.82 -11.14 -14.68
CA PHE A 47 -26.10 -11.07 -13.96
C PHE A 47 -26.47 -12.37 -13.24
N LYS A 48 -25.89 -13.53 -13.60
CA LYS A 48 -26.11 -14.80 -12.89
C LYS A 48 -25.53 -14.78 -11.48
N LEU A 49 -24.63 -13.83 -11.19
CA LEU A 49 -24.01 -13.67 -9.88
C LEU A 49 -24.84 -12.77 -8.93
N LEU A 50 -25.97 -12.21 -9.39
CA LEU A 50 -26.87 -11.39 -8.58
C LEU A 50 -27.97 -12.25 -7.97
N ASP A 51 -28.08 -12.24 -6.64
CA ASP A 51 -29.20 -12.88 -5.95
C ASP A 51 -30.41 -11.95 -5.79
N ALA A 52 -31.51 -12.45 -5.21
CA ALA A 52 -32.74 -11.68 -5.07
C ALA A 52 -32.57 -10.38 -4.27
N ALA A 53 -31.65 -10.31 -3.31
CA ALA A 53 -31.40 -9.09 -2.53
C ALA A 53 -30.55 -8.09 -3.33
N MET A 54 -29.49 -8.57 -3.98
CA MET A 54 -28.63 -7.75 -4.84
C MET A 54 -29.39 -7.17 -6.03
N LEU A 55 -30.31 -7.95 -6.57
CA LEU A 55 -31.21 -7.55 -7.63
C LEU A 55 -32.09 -6.38 -7.21
N GLU A 56 -32.58 -6.34 -5.97
CA GLU A 56 -33.34 -5.20 -5.44
C GLU A 56 -32.46 -3.95 -5.29
N ASP A 57 -31.21 -4.11 -4.87
CA ASP A 57 -30.27 -3.00 -4.74
C ASP A 57 -29.90 -2.41 -6.11
N VAL A 58 -29.73 -3.25 -7.14
CA VAL A 58 -29.55 -2.82 -8.53
C VAL A 58 -30.80 -2.12 -9.05
N ILE A 59 -31.99 -2.67 -8.79
CA ILE A 59 -33.28 -2.05 -9.16
C ILE A 59 -33.42 -0.66 -8.55
N LYS A 60 -33.04 -0.51 -7.29
CA LYS A 60 -33.09 0.77 -6.57
C LYS A 60 -32.07 1.76 -7.13
N SER A 61 -30.84 1.31 -7.37
CA SER A 61 -29.72 2.15 -7.80
C SER A 61 -29.85 2.57 -9.27
N ALA A 62 -30.38 1.70 -10.13
CA ALA A 62 -30.69 2.00 -11.53
C ALA A 62 -32.05 2.70 -11.70
N GLU A 63 -32.73 3.05 -10.59
CA GLU A 63 -34.01 3.76 -10.55
C GLU A 63 -35.13 3.07 -11.37
N LEU A 64 -35.14 1.74 -11.40
CA LEU A 64 -36.10 0.97 -12.17
C LEU A 64 -37.50 1.09 -11.54
N LYS A 65 -38.43 1.66 -12.29
CA LYS A 65 -39.84 1.75 -11.90
C LYS A 65 -40.53 0.39 -11.98
N LEU A 66 -41.68 0.24 -11.32
CA LEU A 66 -42.44 -1.00 -11.14
C LEU A 66 -42.38 -1.99 -12.33
N VAL A 67 -42.75 -1.54 -13.54
CA VAL A 67 -42.79 -2.40 -14.74
C VAL A 67 -41.39 -2.82 -15.21
N SER A 68 -40.43 -1.91 -15.20
CA SER A 68 -39.05 -2.21 -15.59
C SER A 68 -38.33 -3.07 -14.55
N ALA A 69 -38.60 -2.83 -13.27
CA ALA A 69 -38.08 -3.65 -12.18
C ALA A 69 -38.60 -5.10 -12.29
N GLN A 70 -39.89 -5.30 -12.59
CA GLN A 70 -40.45 -6.62 -12.84
C GLN A 70 -39.82 -7.31 -14.06
N LYS A 71 -39.60 -6.59 -15.16
CA LYS A 71 -38.94 -7.12 -16.35
C LYS A 71 -37.49 -7.53 -16.08
N PHE A 72 -36.75 -6.73 -15.31
CA PHE A 72 -35.37 -7.07 -14.94
C PHE A 72 -35.31 -8.28 -14.02
N ARG A 73 -36.22 -8.38 -13.03
CA ARG A 73 -36.32 -9.59 -12.21
C ARG A 73 -36.60 -10.83 -13.03
N LEU A 74 -37.56 -10.74 -13.96
CA LEU A 74 -37.91 -11.84 -14.84
C LEU A 74 -36.71 -12.24 -15.70
N ALA A 75 -36.03 -11.27 -16.32
CA ALA A 75 -34.87 -11.50 -17.18
C ALA A 75 -33.71 -12.20 -16.44
N VAL A 76 -33.38 -11.75 -15.22
CA VAL A 76 -32.32 -12.37 -14.40
C VAL A 76 -32.77 -13.74 -13.87
N SER A 77 -34.04 -13.88 -13.49
CA SER A 77 -34.59 -15.18 -13.09
C SER A 77 -34.59 -16.19 -14.23
N GLU A 78 -34.83 -15.77 -15.48
CA GLU A 78 -34.75 -16.63 -16.68
C GLU A 78 -33.32 -17.11 -16.95
N LEU A 79 -32.30 -16.31 -16.61
CA LEU A 79 -30.89 -16.73 -16.66
C LEU A 79 -30.54 -17.76 -15.58
N SER A 80 -31.25 -17.73 -14.45
CA SER A 80 -31.11 -18.69 -13.35
C SER A 80 -32.03 -19.92 -13.52
N ALA A 81 -33.12 -19.81 -14.29
CA ALA A 81 -34.20 -20.79 -14.40
C ALA A 81 -34.01 -21.87 -15.47
N ASP A 82 -32.78 -22.05 -15.98
CA ASP A 82 -32.36 -23.37 -16.49
C ASP A 82 -32.32 -24.43 -15.36
N GLY A 83 -32.69 -24.06 -14.13
CA GLY A 83 -33.21 -24.95 -13.10
C GLY A 83 -34.37 -24.34 -12.29
N ALA A 84 -35.58 -24.85 -12.52
CA ALA A 84 -36.75 -24.86 -11.63
C ALA A 84 -37.71 -23.64 -11.61
N GLN A 85 -38.97 -23.96 -11.92
CA GLN A 85 -40.19 -23.17 -11.74
C GLN A 85 -40.57 -23.02 -10.25
N ALA A 86 -41.10 -21.86 -9.83
CA ALA A 86 -42.31 -21.78 -9.01
C ALA A 86 -42.83 -20.34 -8.77
N ASP A 87 -44.13 -20.22 -9.00
CA ASP A 87 -45.18 -19.30 -8.54
C ASP A 87 -45.01 -18.57 -7.19
N GLY A 88 -45.56 -17.34 -7.08
CA GLY A 88 -45.74 -16.67 -5.79
C GLY A 88 -46.15 -15.19 -5.85
N THR A 89 -47.44 -14.93 -5.67
CA THR A 89 -48.17 -13.65 -5.61
C THR A 89 -47.65 -12.60 -4.60
N PHE A 90 -47.59 -11.34 -5.03
CA PHE A 90 -47.32 -10.14 -4.20
C PHE A 90 -48.58 -9.63 -3.48
N SER A 91 -48.44 -9.24 -2.20
CA SER A 91 -49.34 -8.31 -1.51
C SER A 91 -48.55 -7.08 -1.08
N THR A 92 -49.08 -5.91 -1.39
CA THR A 92 -48.53 -4.58 -1.06
C THR A 92 -49.20 -4.05 0.19
N ASP A 93 -48.43 -3.62 1.18
CA ASP A 93 -48.85 -2.56 2.11
C ASP A 93 -47.67 -1.65 2.40
N GLY A 94 -47.88 -0.36 2.16
CA GLY A 94 -46.91 0.70 2.37
C GLY A 94 -47.04 1.35 3.75
N ALA A 95 -45.96 1.97 4.20
CA ALA A 95 -45.99 3.00 5.23
C ALA A 95 -44.93 4.05 4.94
N GLN A 96 -45.37 5.31 4.95
CA GLN A 96 -44.62 6.52 4.65
C GLN A 96 -43.64 6.92 5.76
N ALA A 97 -42.55 7.53 5.28
CA ALA A 97 -41.72 8.60 5.84
C ALA A 97 -41.85 9.01 7.32
N ASP A 98 -40.69 9.22 7.94
CA ASP A 98 -40.42 10.47 8.65
C ASP A 98 -38.94 10.85 8.56
N GLY A 99 -38.71 12.09 8.15
CA GLY A 99 -37.39 12.70 7.97
C GLY A 99 -36.92 13.45 9.21
N HIS A 100 -35.64 13.29 9.53
CA HIS A 100 -34.88 14.23 10.35
C HIS A 100 -33.42 14.22 9.90
N MET A 101 -33.00 15.31 9.25
CA MET A 101 -31.59 15.62 8.97
C MET A 101 -31.02 16.34 10.20
N PRO A 102 -29.94 15.86 10.83
CA PRO A 102 -29.19 16.66 11.77
C PRO A 102 -28.17 17.52 11.03
N THR A 103 -28.22 18.82 11.31
CA THR A 103 -27.25 19.85 10.96
C THR A 103 -25.90 19.57 11.63
N LEU A 104 -24.84 19.34 10.86
CA LEU A 104 -23.47 19.32 11.35
C LEU A 104 -22.94 20.75 11.45
N SER A 105 -22.83 21.25 12.68
CA SER A 105 -21.96 22.37 13.04
C SER A 105 -21.27 21.98 14.35
N SER A 106 -20.09 21.38 14.25
CA SER A 106 -19.14 21.30 15.35
C SER A 106 -17.76 21.10 14.75
N GLU A 107 -16.92 22.13 14.86
CA GLU A 107 -15.48 22.01 14.66
C GLU A 107 -14.97 20.84 15.49
N LEU A 108 -14.35 19.87 14.83
CA LEU A 108 -13.75 18.71 15.49
C LEU A 108 -12.63 19.24 16.42
N PRO A 109 -12.54 18.76 17.67
CA PRO A 109 -11.46 19.14 18.56
C PRO A 109 -10.11 18.75 17.93
N ILE A 110 -9.16 19.68 17.93
CA ILE A 110 -7.79 19.46 17.46
C ILE A 110 -7.25 18.24 18.20
N LYS A 111 -6.95 17.18 17.44
CA LYS A 111 -6.41 15.92 17.96
C LYS A 111 -5.08 16.22 18.66
N ALA A 112 -4.97 15.93 19.95
CA ALA A 112 -3.74 16.12 20.72
C ALA A 112 -2.57 15.38 20.03
N SER A 113 -1.40 16.01 19.93
CA SER A 113 -0.25 15.43 19.26
C SER A 113 0.27 14.23 20.05
N SER A 114 0.50 13.12 19.35
CA SER A 114 1.01 11.88 19.95
C SER A 114 2.53 11.80 19.90
N GLU A 115 3.16 12.47 18.93
CA GLU A 115 4.60 12.45 18.71
C GLU A 115 5.08 13.80 18.17
N CYS A 116 6.17 14.34 18.71
CA CYS A 116 6.84 15.54 18.22
C CYS A 116 8.23 15.17 17.71
N VAL A 117 8.53 15.51 16.46
CA VAL A 117 9.80 15.15 15.80
C VAL A 117 10.53 16.42 15.37
N ALA A 118 11.72 16.65 15.91
CA ALA A 118 12.64 17.66 15.39
C ALA A 118 13.58 17.02 14.36
N ILE A 119 13.52 17.48 13.13
CA ILE A 119 14.30 16.94 12.00
C ILE A 119 15.50 17.85 11.76
N CYS A 120 16.70 17.30 11.91
CA CYS A 120 17.95 18.01 11.69
C CYS A 120 18.54 17.58 10.34
N ILE A 121 18.62 18.51 9.38
CA ILE A 121 19.18 18.27 8.05
C ILE A 121 20.57 18.89 7.93
N ASP A 122 21.54 18.05 7.61
CA ASP A 122 22.90 18.47 7.25
C ASP A 122 22.89 19.15 5.88
N ARG A 123 23.45 20.37 5.81
CA ARG A 123 23.64 21.11 4.56
C ARG A 123 25.12 21.36 4.22
N SER A 124 26.02 20.61 4.85
CA SER A 124 27.47 20.74 4.63
C SER A 124 27.86 20.50 3.17
N GLY A 125 29.09 20.91 2.83
CA GLY A 125 29.59 20.76 1.45
C GLY A 125 29.61 19.31 0.94
N SER A 126 29.77 18.31 1.82
CA SER A 126 29.78 16.89 1.47
C SER A 126 28.43 16.39 0.98
N MET A 127 27.33 17.02 1.40
CA MET A 127 25.98 16.76 0.89
C MET A 127 25.85 17.12 -0.61
N GLY A 128 26.85 17.81 -1.16
CA GLY A 128 27.06 18.06 -2.58
C GLY A 128 27.47 16.85 -3.40
N SER A 129 28.06 15.84 -2.76
CA SER A 129 28.54 14.65 -3.44
C SER A 129 27.39 13.84 -4.04
N PRO A 130 27.64 13.12 -5.15
CA PRO A 130 26.71 12.13 -5.67
C PRO A 130 26.32 11.13 -4.58
N ILE A 131 25.04 10.80 -4.51
CA ILE A 131 24.64 9.52 -3.92
C ILE A 131 25.05 8.43 -4.93
N ALA A 132 25.41 7.22 -4.48
CA ALA A 132 25.99 6.18 -5.34
C ALA A 132 25.06 5.65 -6.46
N GLU A 133 23.94 6.33 -6.71
CA GLU A 133 22.92 6.00 -7.69
C GLU A 133 23.06 6.87 -8.95
N VAL A 134 23.29 6.20 -10.09
CA VAL A 134 23.25 6.80 -11.42
C VAL A 134 21.78 6.90 -11.84
N THR A 135 21.09 8.01 -11.54
CA THR A 135 19.72 8.25 -12.03
C THR A 135 19.73 9.07 -13.33
N LEU A 136 19.09 8.56 -14.38
CA LEU A 136 18.75 9.33 -15.57
C LEU A 136 17.47 10.14 -15.31
N ASN A 137 17.55 11.47 -15.36
CA ASN A 137 16.37 12.33 -15.33
C ASN A 137 15.70 12.31 -16.71
N VAL A 138 14.51 11.69 -16.80
CA VAL A 138 13.64 11.84 -17.98
C VAL A 138 12.71 13.03 -17.73
N VAL A 139 13.13 14.22 -18.17
CA VAL A 139 12.20 15.36 -18.27
C VAL A 139 11.38 15.19 -19.54
N ARG A 140 10.04 15.23 -19.40
CA ARG A 140 9.07 15.15 -20.50
C ARG A 140 9.53 15.99 -21.70
N GLY A 141 9.83 15.32 -22.81
CA GLY A 141 9.86 15.93 -24.14
C GLY A 141 11.22 16.30 -24.74
N GLU A 142 12.33 16.23 -24.02
CA GLU A 142 13.66 16.43 -24.63
C GLU A 142 14.68 15.43 -24.06
N THR A 143 15.13 14.49 -24.89
CA THR A 143 16.28 13.62 -24.61
C THR A 143 17.56 14.46 -24.54
N LYS A 144 17.84 15.04 -23.38
CA LYS A 144 19.20 15.43 -23.02
C LYS A 144 19.89 14.21 -22.40
N ASN A 145 20.92 13.70 -23.08
CA ASN A 145 21.86 12.71 -22.58
C ASN A 145 22.76 13.30 -21.47
N SER A 146 22.17 13.82 -20.40
CA SER A 146 22.90 14.18 -19.19
C SER A 146 22.33 13.37 -18.05
N VAL A 147 23.03 12.29 -17.70
CA VAL A 147 22.95 11.69 -16.37
C VAL A 147 23.28 12.80 -15.38
N SER A 148 22.29 13.38 -14.70
CA SER A 148 22.58 14.22 -13.55
C SER A 148 22.61 13.30 -12.34
N GLU A 149 23.81 12.98 -11.88
CA GLU A 149 23.98 12.29 -10.60
C GLU A 149 23.24 13.08 -9.52
N ARG A 150 22.24 12.45 -8.88
CA ARG A 150 21.52 13.09 -7.79
C ARG A 150 22.48 13.27 -6.61
N THR A 151 22.40 14.42 -5.97
CA THR A 151 23.25 14.72 -4.82
C THR A 151 22.65 14.14 -3.54
N ARG A 152 23.48 13.89 -2.51
CA ARG A 152 23.01 13.43 -1.20
C ARG A 152 21.93 14.35 -0.62
N MET A 153 22.06 15.66 -0.82
CA MET A 153 21.04 16.65 -0.45
C MET A 153 19.69 16.39 -1.15
N GLU A 154 19.68 16.14 -2.46
CA GLU A 154 18.44 15.84 -3.18
C GLU A 154 17.78 14.56 -2.67
N ALA A 155 18.59 13.56 -2.31
CA ALA A 155 18.08 12.34 -1.68
C ALA A 155 17.45 12.62 -0.31
N VAL A 156 18.08 13.46 0.52
CA VAL A 156 17.52 13.87 1.81
C VAL A 156 16.22 14.66 1.64
N LYS A 157 16.13 15.58 0.68
CA LYS A 157 14.88 16.29 0.36
C LYS A 157 13.76 15.32 -0.01
N ALA A 158 14.05 14.38 -0.92
CA ALA A 158 13.08 13.37 -1.36
C ALA A 158 12.63 12.45 -0.21
N MET A 159 13.55 12.02 0.66
CA MET A 159 13.22 11.27 1.86
C MET A 159 12.39 12.07 2.85
N PHE A 160 12.68 13.34 3.03
CA PHE A 160 11.88 14.20 3.90
C PHE A 160 10.41 14.24 3.44
N TYR A 161 10.17 14.39 2.14
CA TYR A 161 8.82 14.35 1.58
C TYR A 161 8.13 13.00 1.83
N ALA A 162 8.83 11.89 1.61
CA ALA A 162 8.27 10.57 1.92
C ALA A 162 7.97 10.36 3.42
N PHE A 163 8.84 10.86 4.30
CA PHE A 163 8.61 10.80 5.75
C PHE A 163 7.34 11.57 6.12
N ARG A 164 7.19 12.80 5.60
CA ARG A 164 6.01 13.66 5.80
C ARG A 164 4.73 12.97 5.33
N ASP A 165 4.71 12.52 4.09
CA ASP A 165 3.52 11.89 3.49
C ASP A 165 3.12 10.63 4.25
N ARG A 166 4.12 9.86 4.71
CA ARG A 166 3.87 8.66 5.51
C ARG A 166 3.30 9.02 6.89
N VAL A 167 3.87 10.02 7.55
CA VAL A 167 3.37 10.54 8.83
C VAL A 167 1.92 11.02 8.72
N GLU A 168 1.58 11.75 7.65
CA GLU A 168 0.21 12.20 7.37
C GLU A 168 -0.73 11.00 7.16
N SER A 169 -0.30 10.01 6.38
CA SER A 169 -1.08 8.79 6.09
C SER A 169 -1.39 7.94 7.32
N LEU A 170 -0.53 7.97 8.34
CA LEU A 170 -0.75 7.25 9.61
C LEU A 170 -1.85 7.90 10.45
N GLY A 171 -2.16 9.18 10.20
CA GLY A 171 -3.21 9.92 10.91
C GLY A 171 -2.96 10.05 12.42
N GLN A 172 -1.76 9.73 12.90
CA GLN A 172 -1.32 9.99 14.26
C GLN A 172 -0.89 11.46 14.32
N GLY A 173 -1.31 12.21 15.34
CA GLY A 173 -1.08 13.65 15.41
C GLY A 173 0.41 13.96 15.60
N HIS A 174 1.18 14.03 14.53
CA HIS A 174 2.58 14.39 14.59
C HIS A 174 2.74 15.91 14.47
N GLU A 175 3.63 16.48 15.26
CA GLU A 175 4.17 17.82 15.02
C GLU A 175 5.62 17.68 14.55
N LEU A 176 5.93 18.28 13.40
CA LEU A 176 7.28 18.27 12.85
C LEU A 176 7.92 19.65 13.04
N GLY A 177 9.20 19.67 13.37
CA GLY A 177 10.04 20.87 13.39
C GLY A 177 11.25 20.63 12.49
N LEU A 178 11.77 21.70 11.87
CA LEU A 178 12.86 21.61 10.91
C LEU A 178 14.02 22.52 11.31
N ILE A 179 15.19 21.90 11.43
CA ILE A 179 16.46 22.57 11.69
C ILE A 179 17.42 22.19 10.57
N GLN A 180 18.11 23.18 10.01
CA GLN A 180 19.25 22.92 9.14
C GLN A 180 20.55 23.27 9.87
N PHE A 181 21.62 22.55 9.55
CA PHE A 181 22.91 22.81 10.16
C PHE A 181 24.09 22.66 9.21
N ASP A 182 25.06 23.54 9.40
CA ASP A 182 26.41 23.47 8.85
C ASP A 182 27.44 23.79 9.95
N ASN A 183 28.16 24.90 9.86
CA ASN A 183 28.92 25.50 10.95
C ASN A 183 28.07 26.43 11.83
N GLN A 184 26.82 26.66 11.45
CA GLN A 184 25.77 27.36 12.17
C GLN A 184 24.53 26.47 12.20
N ILE A 185 23.66 26.72 13.17
CA ILE A 185 22.36 26.07 13.27
C ILE A 185 21.30 27.11 12.97
N GLU A 186 20.36 26.76 12.12
CA GLU A 186 19.26 27.63 11.74
C GLU A 186 17.96 26.85 11.88
N GLU A 187 17.09 27.37 12.74
CA GLU A 187 15.73 26.88 12.85
C GLU A 187 14.92 27.43 11.68
N LEU A 188 14.42 26.51 10.88
CA LEU A 188 13.66 26.83 9.67
C LEU A 188 12.17 26.80 9.93
N LEU A 189 11.73 25.91 10.83
CA LEU A 189 10.35 25.78 11.20
C LEU A 189 10.18 25.28 12.62
N ASP A 190 9.38 26.01 13.39
CA ASP A 190 8.84 25.59 14.68
C ASP A 190 7.97 24.33 14.55
N LEU A 191 7.79 23.62 15.68
CA LEU A 191 6.90 22.46 15.77
C LEU A 191 5.48 22.82 15.32
N THR A 192 5.03 22.19 14.23
CA THR A 192 3.71 22.43 13.66
C THR A 192 3.09 21.14 13.10
N PRO A 193 1.76 21.00 13.20
CA PRO A 193 1.02 19.95 12.50
C PRO A 193 0.74 20.30 11.02
N ARG A 194 1.06 21.53 10.58
CA ARG A 194 0.81 22.03 9.22
C ARG A 194 1.98 21.73 8.30
N LEU A 195 1.95 20.54 7.69
CA LEU A 195 3.02 19.98 6.87
C LEU A 195 3.16 20.61 5.48
N ASP A 196 2.16 21.38 5.04
CA ASP A 196 2.13 22.14 3.79
C ASP A 196 3.11 23.32 3.77
N GLN A 197 3.51 23.84 4.94
CA GLN A 197 4.42 24.98 5.06
C GLN A 197 5.90 24.62 4.81
N PHE A 198 6.23 23.33 4.74
CA PHE A 198 7.61 22.83 4.69
C PHE A 198 8.22 22.82 3.28
N GLU A 199 7.40 22.70 2.22
CA GLU A 199 7.90 22.48 0.84
C GLU A 199 8.80 23.62 0.35
N ARG A 200 8.36 24.86 0.55
CA ARG A 200 9.09 26.05 0.08
C ARG A 200 10.46 26.21 0.75
N ILE A 201 10.56 25.77 2.00
CA ILE A 201 11.76 25.95 2.83
C ILE A 201 12.83 24.94 2.43
N VAL A 202 12.44 23.68 2.25
CA VAL A 202 13.37 22.59 1.92
C VAL A 202 13.92 22.79 0.50
N ASP A 203 13.13 23.28 -0.44
CA ASP A 203 13.56 23.52 -1.82
C ASP A 203 14.66 24.60 -1.94
N ASP A 204 14.60 25.64 -1.11
CA ASP A 204 15.57 26.76 -1.09
C ASP A 204 16.90 26.43 -0.38
N MET A 205 17.02 25.25 0.26
CA MET A 205 18.24 24.86 0.98
C MET A 205 19.47 24.77 0.06
N GLN A 206 20.51 25.53 0.39
CA GLN A 206 21.80 25.56 -0.32
C GLN A 206 22.92 24.97 0.54
N LYS A 207 23.91 24.37 -0.13
CA LYS A 207 25.03 23.66 0.51
C LYS A 207 26.14 24.62 0.90
N ARG A 208 26.62 24.55 2.15
CA ARG A 208 27.72 25.39 2.64
C ARG A 208 28.37 24.81 3.90
N GLY A 209 29.65 25.10 4.09
CA GLY A 209 30.27 25.03 5.43
C GLY A 209 30.69 23.64 5.90
N GLN A 210 30.87 23.56 7.22
CA GLN A 210 31.30 22.41 8.01
C GLN A 210 30.07 21.68 8.60
N THR A 211 30.25 20.71 9.49
CA THR A 211 29.22 19.77 9.99
C THR A 211 29.19 19.80 11.52
N ALA A 212 28.17 20.44 12.11
CA ALA A 212 27.97 20.62 13.56
C ALA A 212 26.79 19.77 14.10
N ILE A 213 26.88 18.45 13.96
CA ILE A 213 25.84 17.48 14.36
C ILE A 213 25.43 17.65 15.83
N TYR A 214 26.39 17.71 16.75
CA TYR A 214 26.07 17.72 18.19
C TYR A 214 25.36 19.00 18.60
N SER A 215 25.77 20.11 18.00
CA SER A 215 25.11 21.40 18.22
C SER A 215 23.68 21.37 17.69
N ALA A 216 23.44 20.77 16.51
CA ALA A 216 22.09 20.60 15.97
C ALA A 216 21.20 19.72 16.85
N VAL A 217 21.74 18.62 17.39
CA VAL A 217 21.03 17.74 18.33
C VAL A 217 20.64 18.48 19.62
N ALA A 218 21.54 19.30 20.17
CA ALA A 218 21.22 20.10 21.36
C ALA A 218 20.13 21.15 21.07
N GLN A 219 20.19 21.83 19.91
CA GLN A 219 19.16 22.79 19.51
C GLN A 219 17.80 22.12 19.30
N ALA A 220 17.79 20.92 18.70
CA ALA A 220 16.57 20.13 18.54
C ALA A 220 15.97 19.73 19.90
N ALA A 221 16.81 19.41 20.89
CA ALA A 221 16.34 19.15 22.25
C ALA A 221 15.71 20.40 22.88
N GLU A 222 16.26 21.59 22.66
CA GLU A 222 15.68 22.86 23.14
C GLU A 222 14.32 23.15 22.49
N MET A 223 14.19 22.92 21.17
CA MET A 223 12.90 23.04 20.46
C MET A 223 11.83 22.11 21.06
N LEU A 224 12.20 20.86 21.36
CA LEU A 224 11.28 19.86 21.94
C LEU A 224 10.98 20.09 23.43
N GLU A 225 11.85 20.80 24.16
CA GLU A 225 11.71 21.05 25.61
C GLU A 225 10.40 21.79 25.93
N GLN A 226 9.95 22.68 25.05
CA GLN A 226 8.67 23.38 25.20
C GLN A 226 7.48 22.40 25.25
N ARG A 227 7.50 21.35 24.41
CA ARG A 227 6.45 20.33 24.40
C ARG A 227 6.57 19.37 25.58
N PHE A 228 7.80 19.01 25.96
CA PHE A 228 8.03 18.20 27.16
C PHE A 228 7.44 18.83 28.43
N GLN A 229 7.63 20.15 28.60
CA GLN A 229 7.11 20.88 29.76
C GLN A 229 5.57 20.97 29.77
N ALA A 230 4.95 21.02 28.59
CA ALA A 230 3.49 21.02 28.45
C ALA A 230 2.89 19.64 28.71
N ASP A 231 3.48 18.60 28.12
CA ASP A 231 3.05 17.22 28.28
C ASP A 231 4.22 16.23 28.13
N SER A 232 4.62 15.62 29.25
CA SER A 232 5.71 14.64 29.29
C SER A 232 5.35 13.26 28.70
N THR A 233 4.06 13.01 28.42
CA THR A 233 3.56 11.74 27.85
C THR A 233 3.76 11.66 26.34
N ILE A 234 3.96 12.80 25.66
CA ILE A 234 4.20 12.88 24.22
C ILE A 234 5.54 12.22 23.87
N ASP A 235 5.59 11.43 22.81
CA ASP A 235 6.84 10.91 22.26
C ASP A 235 7.69 12.05 21.69
N LEU A 236 8.94 12.19 22.14
CA LEU A 236 9.86 13.22 21.68
C LEU A 236 11.01 12.58 20.92
N ARG A 237 11.22 13.02 19.69
CA ARG A 237 12.17 12.41 18.78
C ARG A 237 13.01 13.44 18.05
N ILE A 238 14.30 13.16 17.91
CA ILE A 238 15.22 13.92 17.08
C ILE A 238 15.67 13.00 15.94
N LEU A 239 15.43 13.40 14.70
CA LEU A 239 15.85 12.66 13.50
C LEU A 239 16.97 13.41 12.80
N VAL A 240 18.18 12.85 12.82
CA VAL A 240 19.36 13.46 12.20
C VAL A 240 19.61 12.86 10.82
N LEU A 241 19.57 13.68 9.78
CA LEU A 241 19.88 13.35 8.39
C LEU A 241 21.25 13.96 8.04
N THR A 242 22.30 13.14 7.93
CA THR A 242 23.68 13.60 7.71
C THR A 242 24.45 12.62 6.83
N ASP A 243 25.49 13.09 6.15
CA ASP A 243 26.36 12.25 5.34
C ASP A 243 27.75 12.01 5.94
N GLY A 244 28.02 12.51 7.14
CA GLY A 244 29.40 12.66 7.59
C GLY A 244 29.64 12.70 9.09
N GLN A 245 30.86 13.12 9.40
CA GLN A 245 31.42 13.22 10.74
C GLN A 245 31.29 14.64 11.27
N ASN A 246 31.07 14.75 12.57
CA ASN A 246 31.07 16.05 13.22
C ASN A 246 32.49 16.64 13.16
N ASN A 247 32.63 17.86 12.69
CA ASN A 247 33.94 18.52 12.53
C ASN A 247 34.04 19.87 13.25
N THR A 248 32.94 20.36 13.82
CA THR A 248 32.89 21.63 14.55
C THR A 248 31.75 21.63 15.57
N GLY A 249 31.65 22.69 16.37
CA GLY A 249 30.57 22.86 17.35
C GLY A 249 30.88 22.30 18.74
N MET A 250 29.84 21.87 19.44
CA MET A 250 29.93 21.43 20.84
C MET A 250 30.42 19.99 20.99
N SER A 251 30.62 19.54 22.23
CA SER A 251 31.02 18.15 22.51
C SER A 251 29.80 17.20 22.49
N PRO A 252 29.99 15.91 22.17
CA PRO A 252 28.90 14.95 22.13
C PRO A 252 28.28 14.68 23.51
N GLU A 253 29.05 14.84 24.60
CA GLU A 253 28.55 14.72 25.98
C GLU A 253 27.49 15.77 26.28
N ALA A 254 27.75 17.02 25.89
CA ALA A 254 26.83 18.12 26.13
C ALA A 254 25.52 17.96 25.32
N ALA A 255 25.62 17.42 24.09
CA ALA A 255 24.43 17.07 23.30
C ALA A 255 23.63 15.94 23.96
N LEU A 256 24.29 14.88 24.42
CA LEU A 256 23.62 13.79 25.14
C LEU A 256 22.94 14.27 26.43
N GLU A 257 23.57 15.18 27.16
CA GLU A 257 22.98 15.78 28.37
C GLU A 257 21.70 16.58 28.04
N ALA A 258 21.71 17.38 26.97
CA ALA A 258 20.53 18.11 26.52
C ALA A 258 19.37 17.17 26.17
N VAL A 259 19.64 16.10 25.42
CA VAL A 259 18.63 15.10 25.04
C VAL A 259 18.08 14.34 26.26
N ASN A 260 18.95 13.95 27.19
CA ASN A 260 18.57 13.20 28.38
C ASN A 260 17.67 14.00 29.34
N ARG A 261 17.73 15.34 29.30
CA ARG A 261 16.89 16.22 30.11
C ARG A 261 15.41 16.07 29.82
N ILE A 262 15.07 15.86 28.54
CA ILE A 262 13.69 15.73 28.05
C ILE A 262 13.29 14.28 27.74
N GLY A 263 14.26 13.36 27.79
CA GLY A 263 14.04 11.94 27.50
C GLY A 263 13.71 11.66 26.04
N ALA A 264 14.18 12.51 25.12
CA ALA A 264 13.99 12.29 23.70
C ALA A 264 14.82 11.10 23.19
N VAL A 265 14.34 10.52 22.09
CA VAL A 265 15.02 9.47 21.33
C VAL A 265 15.73 10.12 20.14
N VAL A 266 17.01 9.80 19.92
CA VAL A 266 17.76 10.30 18.77
C VAL A 266 17.91 9.16 17.77
N ASP A 267 17.35 9.34 16.58
CA ASP A 267 17.61 8.47 15.44
C ASP A 267 18.51 9.18 14.43
N ALA A 268 19.29 8.39 13.69
CA ALA A 268 20.15 8.90 12.64
C ALA A 268 19.95 8.14 11.34
N ILE A 269 19.88 8.87 10.22
CA ILE A 269 19.93 8.34 8.87
C ILE A 269 21.21 8.88 8.23
N ILE A 270 22.17 7.98 8.04
CA ILE A 270 23.47 8.27 7.44
C ILE A 270 23.37 8.07 5.92
N VAL A 271 23.69 9.12 5.17
CA VAL A 271 23.69 9.10 3.70
C VAL A 271 25.12 8.87 3.20
N GLY A 272 25.43 7.66 2.74
CA GLY A 272 26.77 7.24 2.34
C GLY A 272 27.56 6.53 3.45
N ASP A 273 28.88 6.42 3.27
CA ASP A 273 29.71 5.40 3.96
C ASP A 273 30.54 5.91 5.16
N THR A 274 30.29 7.13 5.62
CA THR A 274 31.11 7.79 6.66
C THR A 274 30.31 8.09 7.93
N PRO A 275 29.87 7.06 8.68
CA PRO A 275 29.11 7.27 9.90
C PRO A 275 29.98 7.83 11.04
N ASP A 276 29.42 8.76 11.79
CA ASP A 276 30.05 9.29 13.01
C ASP A 276 29.87 8.31 14.20
N ALA A 277 30.98 7.95 14.85
CA ALA A 277 30.98 6.99 15.95
C ALA A 277 30.31 7.54 17.22
N ASP A 278 30.50 8.83 17.52
CA ASP A 278 29.97 9.46 18.72
C ASP A 278 28.48 9.78 18.56
N LEU A 279 28.02 10.16 17.37
CA LEU A 279 26.58 10.18 17.04
C LEU A 279 25.95 8.80 17.30
N ARG A 280 26.61 7.72 16.85
CA ARG A 280 26.13 6.35 17.10
C ARG A 280 26.11 5.99 18.59
N ARG A 281 27.00 6.55 19.42
CA ARG A 281 26.93 6.42 20.89
C ARG A 281 25.74 7.17 21.48
N ILE A 282 25.45 8.38 20.99
CA ILE A 282 24.26 9.16 21.40
C ILE A 282 22.98 8.40 21.05
N VAL A 283 22.87 7.90 19.82
CA VAL A 283 21.73 7.08 19.36
C VAL A 283 21.55 5.86 20.27
N SER A 284 22.64 5.15 20.57
CA SER A 284 22.63 4.00 21.48
C SER A 284 22.13 4.35 22.89
N ALA A 285 22.67 5.42 23.48
CA ALA A 285 22.32 5.86 24.83
C ALA A 285 20.88 6.37 24.95
N THR A 286 20.31 6.84 23.85
CA THR A 286 18.93 7.36 23.81
C THR A 286 17.89 6.30 23.43
N GLY A 287 18.33 5.08 23.11
CA GLY A 287 17.45 3.99 22.68
C GLY A 287 16.95 4.13 21.24
N GLY A 288 17.59 4.98 20.43
CA GLY A 288 17.25 5.17 19.03
C GLY A 288 17.89 4.15 18.11
N GLU A 289 17.68 4.36 16.81
CA GLU A 289 18.14 3.56 15.70
C GLU A 289 19.04 4.36 14.75
N CYS A 290 20.04 3.69 14.20
CA CYS A 290 20.95 4.27 13.22
C CYS A 290 20.81 3.49 11.92
N TYR A 291 20.39 4.17 10.86
CA TYR A 291 20.21 3.61 9.53
C TYR A 291 21.27 4.17 8.59
N GLN A 292 21.63 3.39 7.59
CA GLN A 292 22.49 3.84 6.51
C GLN A 292 21.81 3.57 5.18
N ILE A 293 21.86 4.56 4.30
CA ILE A 293 21.36 4.48 2.93
C ILE A 293 22.46 4.84 1.96
N ASN A 294 22.49 4.12 0.84
CA ASN A 294 23.47 4.33 -0.24
C ASN A 294 22.78 4.69 -1.56
N SER A 295 21.46 4.59 -1.61
CA SER A 295 20.62 4.99 -2.74
C SER A 295 19.35 5.68 -2.23
N LEU A 296 18.67 6.40 -3.12
CA LEU A 296 17.41 7.02 -2.79
C LEU A 296 16.31 5.95 -2.60
N GLY A 297 16.38 4.85 -3.37
CA GLY A 297 15.50 3.70 -3.19
C GLY A 297 15.58 3.09 -1.79
N GLU A 298 16.79 2.92 -1.24
CA GLU A 298 16.98 2.48 0.15
C GLU A 298 16.36 3.48 1.15
N GLY A 299 16.46 4.78 0.88
CA GLY A 299 15.82 5.83 1.67
C GLY A 299 14.30 5.71 1.70
N PHE A 300 13.66 5.48 0.56
CA PHE A 300 12.22 5.28 0.50
C PHE A 300 11.77 3.97 1.16
N GLU A 301 12.45 2.86 0.89
CA GLU A 301 12.22 1.55 1.54
C GLU A 301 12.31 1.63 3.07
N LEU A 302 13.22 2.46 3.58
CA LEU A 302 13.40 2.69 5.00
C LEU A 302 12.18 3.40 5.60
N LEU A 303 11.67 4.44 4.93
CA LEU A 303 10.55 5.25 5.40
C LEU A 303 9.18 4.59 5.27
N GLU A 304 9.07 3.52 4.47
CA GLU A 304 7.85 2.71 4.40
C GLU A 304 7.57 1.94 5.71
N ALA A 305 8.60 1.65 6.51
CA ALA A 305 8.45 0.93 7.76
C ALA A 305 7.85 1.82 8.86
N GLU A 306 6.70 1.43 9.41
CA GLU A 306 6.00 2.23 10.44
C GLU A 306 6.85 2.50 11.68
N GLY A 307 7.68 1.54 12.11
CA GLY A 307 8.59 1.73 13.25
C GLY A 307 9.73 2.73 12.98
N VAL A 308 9.98 3.07 11.72
CA VAL A 308 10.92 4.13 11.33
C VAL A 308 10.24 5.49 11.36
N VAL A 309 8.96 5.59 11.02
CA VAL A 309 8.24 6.88 11.01
C VAL A 309 7.58 7.21 12.34
N SER A 310 7.25 6.22 13.18
CA SER A 310 6.62 6.41 14.50
C SER A 310 7.26 5.58 15.60
N LEU A 311 7.56 6.21 16.75
CA LEU A 311 8.06 5.52 17.94
C LEU A 311 7.02 4.60 18.57
N ARG A 312 5.74 4.97 18.52
CA ARG A 312 4.64 4.11 18.99
C ARG A 312 4.56 2.83 18.16
N ALA A 313 4.61 2.96 16.83
CA ALA A 313 4.62 1.79 15.96
C ALA A 313 5.87 0.91 16.19
N ARG A 314 7.03 1.52 16.46
CA ARG A 314 8.26 0.80 16.84
C ARG A 314 8.09 -0.06 18.10
N ARG A 315 7.26 0.40 19.05
CA ARG A 315 6.91 -0.35 20.27
C ARG A 315 5.74 -1.33 20.07
N GLY A 316 5.31 -1.58 18.83
CA GLY A 316 4.18 -2.46 18.55
C GLY A 316 2.82 -1.87 18.94
N GLY A 317 2.70 -0.55 19.03
CA GLY A 317 1.46 0.15 19.39
C GLY A 317 1.36 0.61 20.84
N GLU A 318 2.31 0.20 21.69
CA GLU A 318 2.37 0.54 23.12
C GLU A 318 2.68 2.03 23.36
N GLU A 319 2.04 2.60 24.38
CA GLU A 319 2.21 4.00 24.81
C GLU A 319 3.64 4.28 25.32
N LYS A 320 4.03 5.55 25.33
CA LYS A 320 5.34 5.97 25.83
C LYS A 320 5.49 5.58 27.32
N PRO A 321 6.58 4.89 27.71
CA PRO A 321 6.87 4.66 29.12
C PRO A 321 7.01 5.98 29.90
N PRO A 322 6.65 6.02 31.20
CA PRO A 322 6.84 7.21 32.02
C PRO A 322 8.28 7.72 31.95
N PHE A 323 8.45 9.04 31.81
CA PHE A 323 9.77 9.65 31.76
C PHE A 323 10.59 9.29 33.01
N GLN A 324 11.81 8.82 32.78
CA GLN A 324 12.80 8.59 33.81
C GLN A 324 14.09 9.29 33.40
N GLN A 325 14.59 10.17 34.26
CA GLN A 325 15.84 10.87 34.00
C GLN A 325 16.99 9.86 33.97
N ARG A 326 17.71 9.83 32.85
CA ARG A 326 18.83 8.90 32.66
C ARG A 326 20.01 9.35 33.55
N PRO A 327 20.70 8.42 34.24
CA PRO A 327 21.85 8.78 35.06
C PRO A 327 23.00 9.31 34.19
N PRO A 328 23.90 10.14 34.75
CA PRO A 328 25.10 10.57 34.04
C PRO A 328 25.93 9.35 33.62
N VAL A 329 26.25 9.26 32.33
CA VAL A 329 27.03 8.16 31.77
C VAL A 329 28.41 8.66 31.36
N ASN A 330 29.44 7.84 31.56
CA ASN A 330 30.74 8.11 30.97
C ASN A 330 30.65 7.83 29.45
N PHE A 331 30.63 8.90 28.66
CA PHE A 331 30.40 8.84 27.23
C PHE A 331 31.39 7.92 26.49
N SER A 332 32.67 7.95 26.89
CA SER A 332 33.72 7.12 26.29
C SER A 332 33.49 5.61 26.47
N SER A 333 32.68 5.21 27.44
CA SER A 333 32.34 3.80 27.71
C SER A 333 31.08 3.32 26.97
N LEU A 334 30.36 4.23 26.30
CA LEU A 334 29.15 3.88 25.56
C LEU A 334 29.49 3.06 24.32
N ALA A 335 28.74 1.97 24.12
CA ALA A 335 28.82 1.19 22.89
C ALA A 335 28.16 1.95 21.73
N GLU A 336 28.81 1.92 20.57
CA GLU A 336 28.25 2.47 19.33
C GLU A 336 27.03 1.65 18.90
N LYS A 337 25.92 2.32 18.57
CA LYS A 337 24.74 1.65 17.97
C LYS A 337 25.14 0.97 16.68
N SER A 338 24.78 -0.30 16.47
CA SER A 338 24.96 -0.97 15.18
C SER A 338 24.18 -0.26 14.07
N ILE A 339 24.72 -0.24 12.86
CA ILE A 339 24.00 0.29 11.69
C ILE A 339 22.98 -0.75 11.24
N THR A 340 21.70 -0.36 11.29
CA THR A 340 20.58 -1.16 10.81
C THR A 340 20.46 -0.95 9.30
N LYS A 341 20.73 -2.01 8.53
CA LYS A 341 20.48 -2.00 7.08
C LYS A 341 18.98 -1.95 6.82
N VAL A 342 18.58 -1.28 5.75
CA VAL A 342 17.17 -1.16 5.34
C VAL A 342 16.48 -2.53 5.23
N SER A 343 17.20 -3.52 4.69
CA SER A 343 16.70 -4.90 4.57
C SER A 343 16.46 -5.65 5.89
N ALA A 344 16.98 -5.14 7.02
CA ALA A 344 16.78 -5.72 8.34
C ALA A 344 15.64 -5.06 9.12
N VAL A 345 15.03 -3.99 8.58
CA VAL A 345 13.95 -3.27 9.24
C VAL A 345 12.68 -4.12 9.19
N GLN A 346 12.15 -4.45 10.37
CA GLN A 346 10.88 -5.17 10.47
C GLN A 346 9.72 -4.25 10.10
N ARG A 347 8.83 -4.76 9.25
CA ARG A 347 7.62 -4.06 8.79
C ARG A 347 6.40 -4.78 9.35
N ALA A 348 5.43 -4.03 9.85
CA ALA A 348 4.21 -4.61 10.38
C ALA A 348 3.44 -5.32 9.25
N PRO A 349 3.04 -6.59 9.42
CA PRO A 349 2.17 -7.25 8.45
C PRO A 349 0.79 -6.58 8.49
N LEU A 350 0.22 -6.28 7.32
CA LEU A 350 -1.14 -5.73 7.21
C LEU A 350 -2.22 -6.72 7.66
N LEU A 351 -1.91 -8.01 7.66
CA LEU A 351 -2.81 -9.05 8.16
C LEU A 351 -2.56 -9.34 9.62
N SER A 352 -3.65 -9.32 10.40
CA SER A 352 -3.67 -9.81 11.76
C SER A 352 -3.11 -11.25 11.81
N GLN A 353 -2.28 -11.52 12.82
CA GLN A 353 -1.72 -12.84 13.09
C GLN A 353 -2.80 -13.93 13.21
N THR A 354 -4.04 -13.57 13.55
CA THR A 354 -5.19 -14.47 13.63
C THR A 354 -5.56 -15.10 12.28
N PHE A 355 -5.32 -14.40 11.16
CA PHE A 355 -5.58 -14.94 9.82
C PHE A 355 -4.41 -15.77 9.29
N ALA A 356 -3.18 -15.44 9.69
CA ALA A 356 -1.97 -16.13 9.24
C ALA A 356 -1.90 -17.62 9.69
N SER A 357 -2.61 -17.99 10.76
CA SER A 357 -2.63 -19.34 11.32
C SER A 357 -3.75 -20.25 10.79
N LYS A 358 -4.63 -19.74 9.92
CA LYS A 358 -5.76 -20.54 9.40
C LYS A 358 -5.30 -21.61 8.42
N THR A 359 -5.82 -22.83 8.59
CA THR A 359 -5.67 -23.93 7.63
C THR A 359 -6.57 -23.68 6.43
N VAL A 360 -6.01 -23.80 5.23
CA VAL A 360 -6.74 -23.67 3.97
C VAL A 360 -6.89 -25.01 3.29
N VAL A 361 -7.80 -25.11 2.32
CA VAL A 361 -8.06 -26.34 1.57
C VAL A 361 -8.15 -26.05 0.08
N ASP A 362 -8.00 -27.08 -0.75
CA ASP A 362 -8.21 -26.94 -2.20
C ASP A 362 -9.69 -26.64 -2.49
N VAL A 363 -9.97 -25.71 -3.40
CA VAL A 363 -11.35 -25.30 -3.74
C VAL A 363 -12.24 -26.48 -4.16
N THR A 364 -11.66 -27.50 -4.79
CA THR A 364 -12.38 -28.71 -5.21
C THR A 364 -12.85 -29.59 -4.03
N SER A 365 -12.20 -29.47 -2.88
CA SER A 365 -12.52 -30.24 -1.66
C SER A 365 -13.62 -29.60 -0.80
N MET A 366 -14.07 -28.38 -1.14
CA MET A 366 -15.05 -27.61 -0.37
C MET A 366 -16.48 -28.16 -0.43
N GLY A 367 -16.79 -29.06 -1.37
CA GLY A 367 -18.13 -29.60 -1.61
C GLY A 367 -18.81 -30.29 -0.40
N GLY A 368 -18.11 -30.51 0.72
CA GLY A 368 -18.65 -31.09 1.95
C GLY A 368 -18.51 -30.24 3.23
N ALA A 369 -17.93 -29.04 3.17
CA ALA A 369 -17.52 -28.27 4.36
C ALA A 369 -18.42 -27.06 4.70
N SER A 370 -19.67 -27.02 4.23
CA SER A 370 -20.57 -25.85 4.35
C SER A 370 -21.11 -25.55 5.76
N GLY A 371 -20.65 -26.24 6.80
CA GLY A 371 -21.35 -26.27 8.09
C GLY A 371 -20.89 -25.28 9.17
N LYS A 372 -19.81 -24.50 9.02
CA LYS A 372 -19.18 -23.82 10.18
C LYS A 372 -18.61 -22.41 9.98
N SER A 373 -18.99 -21.66 8.94
CA SER A 373 -18.53 -20.26 8.80
C SER A 373 -19.59 -19.28 9.35
N ALA A 374 -19.32 -18.67 10.50
CA ALA A 374 -20.26 -17.83 11.26
C ALA A 374 -20.16 -16.31 11.00
N SER A 375 -19.43 -15.85 9.97
CA SER A 375 -19.16 -14.41 9.78
C SER A 375 -20.00 -13.72 8.70
N LEU A 376 -20.21 -14.35 7.53
CA LEU A 376 -20.88 -13.68 6.40
C LEU A 376 -22.41 -13.72 6.49
N GLY A 377 -23.06 -12.62 6.11
CA GLY A 377 -24.50 -12.59 5.87
C GLY A 377 -24.92 -13.55 4.75
N ALA A 378 -26.17 -14.03 4.77
CA ALA A 378 -26.63 -15.06 3.84
C ALA A 378 -26.47 -14.69 2.34
N PRO A 379 -26.71 -13.45 1.88
CA PRO A 379 -26.47 -13.05 0.48
C PRO A 379 -24.98 -13.11 0.10
N SER A 380 -24.13 -12.50 0.92
CA SER A 380 -22.67 -12.50 0.73
C SER A 380 -22.11 -13.91 0.72
N LEU A 381 -22.58 -14.78 1.63
CA LEU A 381 -22.19 -16.19 1.69
C LEU A 381 -22.54 -16.94 0.40
N LYS A 382 -23.76 -16.76 -0.13
CA LYS A 382 -24.18 -17.38 -1.39
C LYS A 382 -23.31 -16.94 -2.54
N ARG A 383 -23.01 -15.63 -2.63
CA ARG A 383 -22.14 -15.08 -3.67
C ARG A 383 -20.74 -15.68 -3.61
N VAL A 384 -20.10 -15.70 -2.44
CA VAL A 384 -18.76 -16.27 -2.24
C VAL A 384 -18.71 -17.76 -2.60
N LEU A 385 -19.72 -18.53 -2.19
CA LEU A 385 -19.80 -19.95 -2.54
C LEU A 385 -20.00 -20.17 -4.06
N LEU A 386 -20.75 -19.29 -4.73
CA LEU A 386 -20.92 -19.36 -6.18
C LEU A 386 -19.60 -19.09 -6.91
N GLU A 387 -18.83 -18.10 -6.49
CA GLU A 387 -17.50 -17.83 -7.07
C GLU A 387 -16.56 -19.02 -6.89
N LEU A 388 -16.48 -19.58 -5.68
CA LEU A 388 -15.64 -20.75 -5.40
C LEU A 388 -16.07 -21.97 -6.22
N LYS A 389 -17.39 -22.18 -6.39
CA LYS A 389 -17.91 -23.25 -7.26
C LYS A 389 -17.47 -23.04 -8.70
N GLN A 390 -17.62 -21.84 -9.24
CA GLN A 390 -17.22 -21.52 -10.61
C GLN A 390 -15.70 -21.64 -10.82
N VAL A 391 -14.89 -21.30 -9.81
CA VAL A 391 -13.44 -21.55 -9.80
C VAL A 391 -13.14 -23.05 -9.84
N ALA A 392 -13.80 -23.87 -9.00
CA ALA A 392 -13.62 -25.32 -8.99
C ALA A 392 -14.02 -25.98 -10.32
N GLU A 393 -15.06 -25.46 -10.96
CA GLU A 393 -15.55 -25.90 -12.28
C GLU A 393 -14.72 -25.34 -13.45
N ARG A 394 -13.74 -24.46 -13.18
CA ARG A 394 -12.96 -23.73 -14.19
C ARG A 394 -13.84 -23.02 -15.22
N SER A 395 -14.93 -22.42 -14.75
CA SER A 395 -15.84 -21.65 -15.59
C SER A 395 -15.13 -20.43 -16.17
N ALA A 396 -15.19 -20.22 -17.49
CA ALA A 396 -14.58 -19.04 -18.11
C ALA A 396 -15.19 -17.72 -17.61
N ALA A 397 -16.48 -17.72 -17.23
CA ALA A 397 -17.21 -16.50 -16.85
C ALA A 397 -16.74 -15.86 -15.52
N ILE A 398 -16.04 -16.61 -14.65
CA ILE A 398 -15.55 -16.04 -13.37
C ILE A 398 -14.22 -15.30 -13.53
N TRP A 399 -13.53 -15.48 -14.66
CA TRP A 399 -12.23 -14.91 -14.98
C TRP A 399 -12.40 -13.79 -16.05
N LEU A 400 -11.48 -12.84 -16.08
CA LEU A 400 -11.28 -11.91 -17.20
C LEU A 400 -10.65 -12.63 -18.40
N HIS A 401 -9.76 -13.60 -18.15
CA HIS A 401 -9.08 -14.37 -19.18
C HIS A 401 -9.21 -15.89 -18.94
N SER A 402 -8.27 -16.53 -18.26
CA SER A 402 -8.21 -17.99 -18.13
C SER A 402 -8.00 -18.49 -16.70
N GLY A 403 -7.59 -17.62 -15.78
CA GLY A 403 -7.16 -17.97 -14.42
C GLY A 403 -5.86 -18.78 -14.37
N GLU A 404 -5.13 -18.89 -15.48
CA GLU A 404 -3.89 -19.66 -15.53
C GLU A 404 -2.83 -19.05 -14.60
N GLY A 405 -2.12 -19.92 -13.88
CA GLY A 405 -1.12 -19.52 -12.88
C GLY A 405 -1.71 -18.99 -11.56
N ILE A 406 -3.03 -19.00 -11.37
CA ILE A 406 -3.69 -18.57 -10.13
C ILE A 406 -4.28 -19.78 -9.40
N HIS A 407 -3.86 -19.98 -8.14
CA HIS A 407 -4.30 -21.08 -7.29
C HIS A 407 -5.00 -20.54 -6.04
N ILE A 408 -6.26 -20.90 -5.81
CA ILE A 408 -7.08 -20.37 -4.72
C ILE A 408 -7.35 -21.43 -3.66
N PHE A 409 -7.08 -21.10 -2.40
CA PHE A 409 -7.24 -21.97 -1.23
C PHE A 409 -8.09 -21.27 -0.15
N PRO A 410 -9.42 -21.49 -0.12
CA PRO A 410 -10.26 -20.95 0.94
C PRO A 410 -9.90 -21.55 2.32
N ALA A 411 -10.04 -20.76 3.39
CA ALA A 411 -9.88 -21.26 4.75
C ALA A 411 -11.01 -22.21 5.16
N GLN A 412 -10.64 -23.28 5.85
CA GLN A 412 -11.55 -24.35 6.24
C GLN A 412 -12.63 -23.88 7.24
N ASP A 413 -12.28 -22.91 8.10
CA ASP A 413 -13.13 -22.39 9.18
C ASP A 413 -13.77 -21.04 8.84
N SER A 414 -13.42 -20.43 7.70
CA SER A 414 -13.71 -19.03 7.41
C SER A 414 -13.74 -18.79 5.90
N ILE A 415 -14.90 -18.98 5.30
CA ILE A 415 -15.03 -18.91 3.83
C ILE A 415 -14.77 -17.52 3.25
N ASN A 416 -14.76 -16.49 4.10
CA ASN A 416 -14.41 -15.11 3.74
C ASN A 416 -12.90 -14.85 3.70
N PHE A 417 -12.05 -15.80 4.11
CA PHE A 417 -10.60 -15.66 4.06
C PHE A 417 -10.01 -16.70 3.11
N TRP A 418 -9.30 -16.24 2.08
CA TRP A 418 -8.64 -17.12 1.13
C TRP A 418 -7.14 -16.85 1.10
N ARG A 419 -6.36 -17.90 0.87
CA ARG A 419 -4.98 -17.80 0.44
C ARG A 419 -4.89 -18.06 -1.05
N VAL A 420 -4.04 -17.32 -1.73
CA VAL A 420 -3.89 -17.39 -3.17
C VAL A 420 -2.41 -17.50 -3.50
N LEU A 421 -2.07 -18.30 -4.51
CA LEU A 421 -0.75 -18.31 -5.13
C LEU A 421 -0.88 -17.79 -6.56
N ILE A 422 -0.06 -16.81 -6.91
CA ILE A 422 0.06 -16.28 -8.27
C ILE A 422 1.45 -16.64 -8.80
N GLU A 423 1.49 -17.36 -9.92
CA GLU A 423 2.71 -17.60 -10.68
C GLU A 423 3.14 -16.31 -11.37
N GLY A 424 4.42 -15.95 -11.21
CA GLY A 424 4.96 -14.72 -11.79
C GLY A 424 4.84 -14.72 -13.32
N PRO A 425 4.35 -13.62 -13.92
CA PRO A 425 4.12 -13.57 -15.37
C PRO A 425 5.38 -13.89 -16.19
N PRO A 426 5.26 -14.61 -17.31
CA PRO A 426 6.37 -14.79 -18.24
C PRO A 426 6.79 -13.47 -18.88
N ASP A 427 8.06 -13.38 -19.27
CA ASP A 427 8.70 -12.18 -19.83
C ASP A 427 8.63 -10.99 -18.87
N SER A 428 8.77 -11.24 -17.58
CA SER A 428 8.77 -10.23 -16.53
C SER A 428 9.86 -10.54 -15.49
N PRO A 429 10.31 -9.57 -14.68
CA PRO A 429 11.27 -9.84 -13.60
C PRO A 429 10.70 -10.73 -12.47
N PHE A 430 9.42 -11.09 -12.57
CA PHE A 430 8.72 -11.97 -11.63
C PHE A 430 8.66 -13.42 -12.11
N GLU A 431 9.06 -13.70 -13.35
CA GLU A 431 9.01 -15.02 -13.97
C GLU A 431 9.69 -16.10 -13.10
N GLY A 432 9.00 -17.23 -12.95
CA GLY A 432 9.46 -18.37 -12.14
C GLY A 432 9.29 -18.21 -10.63
N GLY A 433 8.88 -17.03 -10.15
CA GLY A 433 8.50 -16.82 -8.75
C GLY A 433 7.05 -17.21 -8.46
N ILE A 434 6.76 -17.61 -7.22
CA ILE A 434 5.40 -17.85 -6.72
C ILE A 434 5.08 -16.85 -5.60
N PHE A 435 4.07 -16.01 -5.83
CA PHE A 435 3.66 -14.97 -4.90
C PHE A 435 2.43 -15.43 -4.13
N ALA A 436 2.57 -15.55 -2.81
CA ALA A 436 1.46 -15.79 -1.91
C ALA A 436 0.74 -14.49 -1.61
N LEU A 437 -0.58 -14.51 -1.70
CA LEU A 437 -1.48 -13.42 -1.36
C LEU A 437 -2.54 -13.90 -0.38
N ASN A 438 -3.05 -12.97 0.40
CA ASN A 438 -4.17 -13.16 1.32
C ASN A 438 -5.34 -12.31 0.85
N VAL A 439 -6.52 -12.91 0.83
CA VAL A 439 -7.79 -12.27 0.46
C VAL A 439 -8.72 -12.30 1.67
N LEU A 440 -9.23 -11.12 2.06
CA LEU A 440 -10.27 -10.98 3.06
C LEU A 440 -11.52 -10.36 2.41
N ILE A 441 -12.60 -11.13 2.42
CA ILE A 441 -13.90 -10.73 1.88
C ILE A 441 -14.70 -10.05 3.01
N PRO A 442 -15.20 -8.83 2.82
CA PRO A 442 -15.96 -8.12 3.84
C PRO A 442 -17.39 -8.69 3.99
N ASP A 443 -18.02 -8.43 5.13
CA ASP A 443 -19.37 -8.96 5.43
C ASP A 443 -20.44 -8.45 4.44
N ASN A 444 -20.25 -7.25 3.90
CA ASN A 444 -21.14 -6.62 2.93
C ASN A 444 -20.72 -6.84 1.47
N TYR A 445 -19.88 -7.83 1.18
CA TYR A 445 -19.56 -8.25 -0.18
C TYR A 445 -20.84 -8.67 -0.95
N PRO A 446 -21.01 -8.30 -2.23
CA PRO A 446 -20.08 -7.61 -3.14
C PRO A 446 -20.25 -6.09 -3.21
N PHE A 447 -20.89 -5.45 -2.22
CA PHE A 447 -21.04 -3.99 -2.20
C PHE A 447 -19.81 -3.24 -1.67
N ARG A 448 -18.84 -3.97 -1.13
CA ARG A 448 -17.47 -3.48 -0.90
C ARG A 448 -16.47 -4.45 -1.50
N PRO A 449 -15.32 -3.94 -1.98
CA PRO A 449 -14.27 -4.77 -2.56
C PRO A 449 -13.66 -5.72 -1.52
N PRO A 450 -13.10 -6.86 -1.97
CA PRO A 450 -12.24 -7.68 -1.13
C PRO A 450 -10.95 -6.92 -0.81
N GLN A 451 -10.37 -7.18 0.35
CA GLN A 451 -9.01 -6.72 0.66
C GLN A 451 -8.02 -7.79 0.20
N ILE A 452 -7.14 -7.45 -0.74
CA ILE A 452 -6.10 -8.33 -1.26
C ILE A 452 -4.72 -7.78 -0.88
N THR A 453 -3.88 -8.64 -0.30
CA THR A 453 -2.56 -8.24 0.22
C THR A 453 -1.52 -9.30 -0.11
N PHE A 454 -0.34 -8.90 -0.58
CA PHE A 454 0.80 -9.79 -0.76
C PHE A 454 1.34 -10.29 0.59
N GLU A 455 1.46 -11.61 0.76
CA GLU A 455 2.22 -12.26 1.83
C GLU A 455 3.70 -12.39 1.44
N THR A 456 3.95 -12.75 0.17
CA THR A 456 5.29 -12.76 -0.40
C THR A 456 5.71 -11.32 -0.74
N PRO A 457 6.83 -10.81 -0.19
CA PRO A 457 7.37 -9.52 -0.59
C PRO A 457 7.57 -9.43 -2.11
N ILE A 458 7.22 -8.29 -2.70
CA ILE A 458 7.36 -8.03 -4.13
C ILE A 458 7.92 -6.62 -4.37
N TYR A 459 8.88 -6.53 -5.28
CA TYR A 459 9.48 -5.26 -5.70
C TYR A 459 8.68 -4.66 -6.87
N HIS A 460 7.64 -3.90 -6.54
CA HIS A 460 6.68 -3.38 -7.53
C HIS A 460 6.16 -2.00 -7.14
N CYS A 461 5.97 -1.08 -8.10
CA CYS A 461 5.62 0.31 -7.79
C CYS A 461 4.18 0.48 -7.26
N ASN A 462 3.25 -0.40 -7.64
CA ASN A 462 1.86 -0.40 -7.16
C ASN A 462 1.61 -1.28 -5.92
N VAL A 463 2.66 -1.89 -5.33
CA VAL A 463 2.53 -2.71 -4.11
C VAL A 463 3.40 -2.10 -3.03
N SER A 464 2.79 -1.72 -1.90
CA SER A 464 3.54 -1.22 -0.74
C SER A 464 4.41 -2.33 -0.13
N ASP A 465 5.44 -1.97 0.63
CA ASP A 465 6.25 -2.95 1.36
C ASP A 465 5.47 -3.84 2.34
N SER A 466 4.30 -3.39 2.78
CA SER A 466 3.41 -4.13 3.67
C SER A 466 2.49 -5.11 2.93
N GLY A 467 2.54 -5.10 1.59
CA GLY A 467 1.82 -5.98 0.68
C GLY A 467 0.50 -5.40 0.14
N LYS A 468 0.07 -4.21 0.57
CA LYS A 468 -1.14 -3.55 0.02
C LYS A 468 -0.94 -3.23 -1.45
N VAL A 469 -1.95 -3.57 -2.25
CA VAL A 469 -2.01 -3.28 -3.68
C VAL A 469 -2.79 -1.98 -3.91
N CYS A 470 -2.27 -1.09 -4.76
CA CYS A 470 -3.03 0.00 -5.35
C CYS A 470 -3.54 -0.41 -6.72
N LEU A 471 -4.82 -0.76 -6.76
CA LEU A 471 -5.54 -1.12 -7.96
C LEU A 471 -6.93 -0.47 -7.86
N ASP A 472 -7.32 0.29 -8.86
CA ASP A 472 -8.55 1.08 -8.90
C ASP A 472 -9.83 0.24 -8.75
N MET A 473 -9.86 -0.96 -9.34
CA MET A 473 -10.98 -1.89 -9.17
C MET A 473 -11.12 -2.43 -7.73
N LEU A 474 -10.10 -2.29 -6.87
CA LEU A 474 -10.21 -2.59 -5.43
C LEU A 474 -10.55 -1.35 -4.59
N GLN A 475 -10.85 -0.21 -5.23
CA GLN A 475 -11.10 1.07 -4.60
C GLN A 475 -12.37 1.74 -5.16
N ASP A 476 -12.20 2.80 -5.94
CA ASP A 476 -13.25 3.68 -6.45
C ASP A 476 -13.96 3.09 -7.68
N LYS A 477 -13.32 2.18 -8.42
CA LYS A 477 -13.92 1.46 -9.56
C LYS A 477 -14.45 0.08 -9.20
N TRP A 478 -14.61 -0.24 -7.92
CA TRP A 478 -15.23 -1.49 -7.51
C TRP A 478 -16.72 -1.51 -7.86
N ALA A 479 -17.16 -2.57 -8.54
CA ALA A 479 -18.56 -2.81 -8.87
C ALA A 479 -19.01 -4.22 -8.42
N PRO A 480 -20.29 -4.42 -8.01
CA PRO A 480 -20.81 -5.74 -7.60
C PRO A 480 -20.75 -6.86 -8.66
N SER A 481 -20.56 -6.54 -9.94
CA SER A 481 -20.30 -7.54 -11.00
C SER A 481 -18.90 -8.15 -10.90
N LEU A 482 -17.94 -7.42 -10.33
CA LEU A 482 -16.57 -7.90 -10.18
C LEU A 482 -16.51 -9.04 -9.17
N SER A 483 -15.62 -9.98 -9.44
CA SER A 483 -15.39 -11.17 -8.61
C SER A 483 -13.98 -11.14 -8.06
N VAL A 484 -13.73 -11.89 -6.97
CA VAL A 484 -12.36 -12.02 -6.45
C VAL A 484 -11.40 -12.57 -7.53
N PRO A 485 -11.76 -13.61 -8.32
CA PRO A 485 -10.91 -14.11 -9.40
C PRO A 485 -10.56 -13.07 -10.48
N LYS A 486 -11.50 -12.22 -10.90
CA LYS A 486 -11.23 -11.09 -11.83
C LYS A 486 -10.20 -10.13 -11.25
N CYS A 487 -10.28 -9.80 -9.96
CA CYS A 487 -9.28 -8.95 -9.29
C CYS A 487 -7.89 -9.60 -9.25
N LEU A 488 -7.81 -10.92 -9.05
CA LEU A 488 -6.53 -11.63 -9.02
C LEU A 488 -5.85 -11.63 -10.40
N GLU A 489 -6.60 -11.76 -11.50
CA GLU A 489 -6.04 -11.61 -12.84
C GLU A 489 -5.63 -10.17 -13.15
N ALA A 490 -6.38 -9.18 -12.67
CA ALA A 490 -5.97 -7.77 -12.79
C ALA A 490 -4.64 -7.50 -12.04
N ILE A 491 -4.42 -8.14 -10.88
CA ILE A 491 -3.13 -8.08 -10.17
C ILE A 491 -2.02 -8.77 -10.97
N LEU A 492 -2.27 -9.95 -11.57
CA LEU A 492 -1.31 -10.62 -12.43
C LEU A 492 -0.94 -9.75 -13.65
N PHE A 493 -1.91 -9.06 -14.25
CA PHE A 493 -1.67 -8.12 -15.32
C PHE A 493 -0.87 -6.90 -14.85
N LEU A 494 -1.20 -6.35 -13.67
CA LEU A 494 -0.49 -5.23 -13.05
C LEU A 494 0.98 -5.58 -12.79
N MET A 495 1.27 -6.80 -12.32
CA MET A 495 2.65 -7.28 -12.16
C MET A 495 3.42 -7.24 -13.48
N LYS A 496 2.78 -7.54 -14.61
CA LYS A 496 3.43 -7.48 -15.93
C LYS A 496 3.51 -6.06 -16.47
N ASN A 497 2.50 -5.23 -16.20
CA ASN A 497 2.36 -3.88 -16.72
C ASN A 497 2.12 -2.89 -15.56
N PRO A 498 3.19 -2.43 -14.89
CA PRO A 498 3.06 -1.54 -13.74
C PRO A 498 2.42 -0.20 -14.13
N ASP A 499 1.52 0.32 -13.29
CA ASP A 499 0.92 1.65 -13.44
C ASP A 499 1.82 2.67 -12.74
N THR A 500 2.67 3.35 -13.52
CA THR A 500 3.63 4.32 -12.99
C THR A 500 2.99 5.65 -12.58
N ASP A 501 1.79 5.96 -13.07
CA ASP A 501 1.08 7.20 -12.76
C ASP A 501 0.37 7.11 -11.40
N ASN A 502 -0.16 5.92 -11.05
CA ASN A 502 -0.83 5.65 -9.78
C ASN A 502 0.01 4.74 -8.86
N SER A 503 1.29 5.07 -8.69
CA SER A 503 2.22 4.26 -7.91
C SER A 503 2.13 4.53 -6.40
N LEU A 504 2.28 3.48 -5.59
CA LEU A 504 2.49 3.60 -4.14
C LEU A 504 3.95 3.92 -3.81
N ARG A 505 4.86 3.54 -4.72
CA ARG A 505 6.30 3.64 -4.54
C ARG A 505 6.90 4.36 -5.75
N GLN A 506 6.82 5.69 -5.71
CA GLN A 506 7.18 6.58 -6.82
C GLN A 506 8.57 6.32 -7.38
N TRP A 507 9.53 6.01 -6.52
CA TRP A 507 10.90 5.73 -6.92
C TRP A 507 11.05 4.43 -7.72
N ILE A 508 10.25 3.39 -7.43
CA ILE A 508 10.22 2.19 -8.28
C ILE A 508 9.58 2.57 -9.61
N ALA A 509 8.52 3.39 -9.63
CA ALA A 509 7.91 3.85 -10.87
C ALA A 509 8.91 4.63 -11.75
N GLU A 510 9.75 5.49 -11.17
CA GLU A 510 10.85 6.17 -11.89
C GLU A 510 11.82 5.17 -12.53
N LEU A 511 12.23 4.12 -11.80
CA LEU A 511 13.12 3.08 -12.33
C LEU A 511 12.44 2.24 -13.42
N THR A 512 11.15 1.93 -13.26
CA THR A 512 10.34 1.23 -14.26
C THR A 512 10.24 2.07 -15.55
N LEU A 513 9.95 3.37 -15.44
CA LEU A 513 9.91 4.28 -16.58
C LEU A 513 11.28 4.40 -17.26
N ALA A 514 12.37 4.45 -16.50
CA ALA A 514 13.73 4.48 -17.07
C ALA A 514 14.03 3.20 -17.87
N HIS A 515 13.65 2.03 -17.36
CA HIS A 515 13.75 0.75 -18.06
C HIS A 515 12.90 0.76 -19.36
N GLN A 516 11.64 1.18 -19.28
CA GLN A 516 10.74 1.24 -20.43
C GLN A 516 11.23 2.21 -21.52
N ASN A 517 11.57 3.44 -21.14
CA ASN A 517 12.02 4.49 -22.07
C ASN A 517 13.37 4.17 -22.74
N SER A 518 14.19 3.37 -22.09
CA SER A 518 15.48 2.91 -22.62
C SER A 518 15.39 1.60 -23.41
N ASN A 519 14.18 1.08 -23.65
CA ASN A 519 13.94 -0.23 -24.26
C ASN A 519 14.75 -1.35 -23.59
N GLY A 520 14.82 -1.31 -22.26
CA GLY A 520 15.49 -2.31 -21.43
C GLY A 520 16.99 -2.12 -21.24
N ALA A 521 17.60 -1.06 -21.79
CA ALA A 521 19.02 -0.78 -21.57
C ALA A 521 19.34 -0.39 -20.12
N ASP A 522 18.41 0.29 -19.43
CA ASP A 522 18.50 0.51 -17.99
C ASP A 522 17.97 -0.73 -17.25
N THR A 523 18.88 -1.50 -16.67
CA THR A 523 18.55 -2.80 -16.05
C THR A 523 18.23 -2.70 -14.57
N ARG A 524 18.33 -1.51 -13.94
CA ARG A 524 18.26 -1.37 -12.47
C ARG A 524 16.95 -1.90 -11.88
N TYR A 525 15.81 -1.51 -12.45
CA TYR A 525 14.51 -2.04 -12.05
C TYR A 525 14.45 -3.56 -12.23
N TYR A 526 14.81 -4.04 -13.42
CA TYR A 526 14.67 -5.44 -13.80
C TYR A 526 15.56 -6.36 -12.95
N GLU A 527 16.82 -5.99 -12.76
CA GLU A 527 17.79 -6.73 -11.93
C GLU A 527 17.34 -6.78 -10.47
N LYS A 528 16.90 -5.64 -9.91
CA LYS A 528 16.47 -5.58 -8.51
C LYS A 528 15.20 -6.38 -8.26
N ALA A 529 14.22 -6.26 -9.15
CA ALA A 529 12.99 -7.03 -9.10
C ALA A 529 13.27 -8.53 -9.22
N THR A 530 14.12 -8.94 -10.18
CA THR A 530 14.52 -10.35 -10.36
C THR A 530 15.26 -10.89 -9.13
N GLU A 531 16.16 -10.10 -8.54
CA GLU A 531 16.87 -10.46 -7.32
C GLU A 531 15.88 -10.70 -6.16
N SER A 532 14.93 -9.78 -5.96
CA SER A 532 13.89 -9.91 -4.93
C SER A 532 12.99 -11.11 -5.18
N THR A 533 12.53 -11.34 -6.42
CA THR A 533 11.74 -12.53 -6.80
C THR A 533 12.46 -13.81 -6.42
N ARG A 534 13.73 -13.95 -6.83
CA ARG A 534 14.53 -15.15 -6.53
C ARG A 534 14.73 -15.36 -5.02
N LYS A 535 14.83 -14.29 -4.26
CA LYS A 535 15.03 -14.36 -2.81
C LYS A 535 13.74 -14.70 -2.07
N ASP A 536 12.67 -13.98 -2.36
CA ASP A 536 11.47 -13.93 -1.53
C ASP A 536 10.32 -14.81 -2.08
N ALA A 537 10.27 -15.07 -3.40
CA ALA A 537 9.22 -15.82 -4.10
C ALA A 537 9.69 -17.20 -4.61
N SER A 538 10.72 -17.79 -3.99
CA SER A 538 11.38 -19.02 -4.46
C SER A 538 10.65 -20.34 -4.18
N PHE A 539 9.59 -20.30 -3.38
CA PHE A 539 8.83 -21.50 -3.01
C PHE A 539 7.99 -21.98 -4.18
N SER A 540 7.93 -23.29 -4.42
CA SER A 540 6.98 -23.85 -5.38
C SER A 540 5.54 -23.85 -4.84
N VAL A 541 4.56 -24.07 -5.72
CA VAL A 541 3.17 -24.29 -5.30
C VAL A 541 3.06 -25.44 -4.29
N ALA A 542 3.84 -26.51 -4.47
CA ALA A 542 3.86 -27.65 -3.55
C ALA A 542 4.43 -27.29 -2.17
N ASP A 543 5.49 -26.48 -2.11
CA ASP A 543 6.08 -26.01 -0.85
C ASP A 543 5.09 -25.16 -0.06
N TRP A 544 4.35 -24.29 -0.75
CA TRP A 544 3.29 -23.49 -0.13
C TRP A 544 2.14 -24.35 0.39
N LYS A 545 1.67 -25.33 -0.40
CA LYS A 545 0.65 -26.27 0.06
C LYS A 545 1.08 -27.01 1.34
N GLN A 546 2.31 -27.50 1.36
CA GLN A 546 2.90 -28.12 2.55
C GLN A 546 2.97 -27.16 3.74
N LYS A 547 3.41 -25.91 3.52
CA LYS A 547 3.48 -24.88 4.57
C LYS A 547 2.12 -24.52 5.14
N TRP A 548 1.07 -24.54 4.32
CA TRP A 548 -0.29 -24.22 4.73
C TRP A 548 -1.09 -25.43 5.24
N GLY A 549 -0.53 -26.64 5.10
CA GLY A 549 -1.15 -27.88 5.55
C GLY A 549 -2.32 -28.32 4.69
N CYS A 550 -2.29 -28.03 3.38
CA CYS A 550 -3.34 -28.35 2.41
C CYS A 550 -2.95 -29.37 1.34
#